data_AF-A0A3B4AWJ5-F1
#
_entry.id   AF-A0A3B4AWJ5-F1
#
_cell.length_a   1.000
_cell.length_b   1.000
_cell.length_c   1.000
_cell.angle_alpha   90.00
_cell.angle_beta   90.00
_cell.angle_gamma   90.00
#
_symmetry.space_group_name_H-M   'P 1'
#
loop_
_entity.id
_entity.type
_entity.pdbx_description
1 polymer ?
#
loop_
_entity_poly.entity_id
_entity_poly.type
_entity_poly.pdbx_seq_one_letter_code
_entity_poly.pdbx_strand_id
1 'polypeptide(L)'
;MPSYLFNGVHCFNLIFEVFCLFVCFLFTNFCSNSTVLRTRTACHSCSISMLIPCPQGYKITPGTISKDCKYEESLLTAYSTLYLIVVFLQTAACCSGFYGRECSPCPGGYNSPCSGHGQCFDGLSGNGTCVCDPNFRGSRCQYCFSFDKHGPNCDKTCPCIHGQCDNRPESDGRCKPNSCAKGFTGLFCERQTAPCGINAQFCHAHADCDFSQGNVRCVCKPGYDGDGITCVESDPCAPPLRGGCSAKCIKTGVGTRTCQCLSGWREDGDDCQPINNCDSPERGGCHPNASCIYVGPGQVKLPLQIITTMCLKSE
;
A
#
# COMPACT_ATOMS: atom_id res chain seq x y z
N MET A 1 15.51 -35.21 35.62
CA MET A 1 16.47 -34.09 35.69
C MET A 1 15.86 -32.93 34.92
N PRO A 2 15.74 -31.76 35.55
CA PRO A 2 14.45 -31.13 35.89
C PRO A 2 14.03 -30.08 34.84
N SER A 3 12.77 -29.68 34.56
CA SER A 3 11.49 -29.52 35.28
C SER A 3 11.48 -28.54 36.46
N TYR A 4 11.16 -27.26 36.19
CA TYR A 4 10.51 -26.32 37.13
C TYR A 4 9.61 -25.38 36.30
N LEU A 5 8.27 -25.48 36.33
CA LEU A 5 7.35 -24.95 37.35
C LEU A 5 7.62 -23.47 37.68
N PHE A 6 6.88 -22.57 37.03
CA PHE A 6 6.54 -21.28 37.62
C PHE A 6 5.10 -21.34 38.11
N ASN A 7 4.95 -21.78 39.36
CA ASN A 7 3.83 -21.41 40.22
C ASN A 7 4.08 -20.00 40.75
N GLY A 8 3.05 -19.15 40.80
CA GLY A 8 3.11 -17.92 41.58
C GLY A 8 2.29 -16.75 41.04
N VAL A 9 0.97 -16.96 40.91
CA VAL A 9 0.00 -15.87 40.85
C VAL A 9 -0.01 -15.17 42.21
N HIS A 10 0.32 -13.88 42.25
CA HIS A 10 -0.22 -12.97 43.26
C HIS A 10 -1.04 -11.90 42.54
N CYS A 11 -2.35 -12.13 42.51
CA CYS A 11 -3.33 -11.12 42.16
C CYS A 11 -3.25 -9.96 43.16
N PHE A 12 -2.98 -8.75 42.67
CA PHE A 12 -3.54 -7.56 43.28
C PHE A 12 -4.11 -6.65 42.18
N ASN A 13 -5.41 -6.38 42.32
CA ASN A 13 -6.26 -5.45 41.59
C ASN A 13 -6.78 -5.87 40.20
N LEU A 14 -8.03 -6.34 40.25
CA LEU A 14 -8.84 -7.02 39.26
C LEU A 14 -9.72 -6.01 38.48
N ILE A 15 -9.17 -4.89 37.98
CA ILE A 15 -9.93 -3.89 37.20
C ILE A 15 -9.17 -3.34 35.96
N PHE A 16 -7.85 -3.54 35.83
CA PHE A 16 -7.06 -2.90 34.74
C PHE A 16 -6.75 -3.79 33.52
N GLU A 17 -6.93 -5.11 33.63
CA GLU A 17 -6.52 -6.07 32.57
C GLU A 17 -7.47 -6.11 31.36
N VAL A 18 -8.71 -5.63 31.48
CA VAL A 18 -9.65 -5.64 30.34
C VAL A 18 -9.36 -4.51 29.34
N PHE A 19 -8.64 -3.46 29.76
CA PHE A 19 -8.23 -2.38 28.86
C PHE A 19 -6.99 -2.72 28.04
N CYS A 20 -6.08 -3.57 28.54
CA CYS A 20 -4.85 -3.88 27.82
C CYS A 20 -5.07 -4.86 26.66
N LEU A 21 -6.01 -5.79 26.79
CA LEU A 21 -6.38 -6.74 25.73
C LEU A 21 -7.17 -6.09 24.59
N PHE A 22 -7.87 -4.98 24.83
CA PHE A 22 -8.60 -4.25 23.78
C PHE A 22 -7.72 -3.27 22.98
N VAL A 23 -6.61 -2.80 23.56
CA VAL A 23 -5.69 -1.84 22.90
C VAL A 23 -4.61 -2.55 22.06
N CYS A 24 -4.40 -3.86 22.26
CA CYS A 24 -3.42 -4.62 21.48
C CYS A 24 -3.90 -4.95 20.04
N PHE A 25 -5.16 -4.67 19.69
CA PHE A 25 -5.73 -4.93 18.36
C PHE A 25 -5.58 -3.79 17.34
N LEU A 26 -4.95 -2.66 17.69
CA LEU A 26 -4.92 -1.46 16.82
C LEU A 26 -3.53 -1.09 16.25
N PHE A 27 -2.47 -1.84 16.51
CA PHE A 27 -1.10 -1.48 16.07
C PHE A 27 -0.35 -2.63 15.37
N THR A 28 -0.98 -3.35 14.45
CA THR A 28 -0.32 -4.48 13.75
C THR A 28 0.80 -4.06 12.78
N ASN A 29 0.89 -2.78 12.41
CA ASN A 29 1.79 -2.28 11.35
C ASN A 29 2.86 -1.30 11.85
N PHE A 30 2.95 -1.07 13.16
CA PHE A 30 3.95 -0.20 13.77
C PHE A 30 5.14 -1.01 14.24
N CYS A 31 6.32 -0.58 13.82
CA CYS A 31 7.59 -1.17 14.21
C CYS A 31 8.32 -0.14 15.09
N SER A 32 8.86 -0.55 16.23
CA SER A 32 9.67 0.35 17.05
C SER A 32 11.14 0.30 16.60
N ASN A 33 11.70 1.44 16.18
CA ASN A 33 13.14 1.53 15.96
C ASN A 33 13.82 1.90 17.29
N SER A 34 14.89 1.20 17.65
CA SER A 34 15.62 1.42 18.90
C SER A 34 16.96 2.09 18.60
N THR A 35 17.09 3.36 18.97
CA THR A 35 18.37 4.07 18.88
C THR A 35 19.07 4.04 20.24
N VAL A 36 20.35 3.67 20.26
CA VAL A 36 21.15 3.60 21.49
C VAL A 36 21.94 4.89 21.64
N LEU A 37 21.53 5.74 22.57
CA LEU A 37 22.30 6.93 22.95
C LEU A 37 23.28 6.58 24.06
N ARG A 38 24.57 6.79 23.82
CA ARG A 38 25.65 6.60 24.80
C ARG A 38 26.03 7.95 25.38
N THR A 39 25.98 8.10 26.69
CA THR A 39 26.48 9.28 27.39
C THR A 39 27.24 8.88 28.66
N ARG A 40 27.93 9.84 29.28
CA ARG A 40 28.78 9.63 30.45
C ARG A 40 28.14 10.32 31.66
N THR A 41 28.19 9.68 32.83
CA THR A 41 27.81 10.36 34.09
C THR A 41 28.81 11.46 34.44
N ALA A 42 28.44 12.40 35.31
CA ALA A 42 29.44 13.27 35.93
C ALA A 42 30.43 12.45 36.80
N CYS A 43 31.66 12.95 36.94
CA CYS A 43 32.65 12.34 37.82
C CYS A 43 32.16 12.40 39.28
N HIS A 44 32.30 11.30 40.01
CA HIS A 44 31.89 11.22 41.41
C HIS A 44 32.81 10.28 42.21
N SER A 45 32.86 10.44 43.53
CA SER A 45 33.72 9.61 44.39
C SER A 45 33.32 8.13 44.33
N CYS A 46 34.32 7.24 44.32
CA CYS A 46 34.10 5.78 44.32
C CYS A 46 33.22 5.32 45.49
N SER A 47 33.30 6.00 46.64
CA SER A 47 32.58 5.63 47.86
C SER A 47 31.06 5.83 47.75
N ILE A 48 30.61 6.70 46.85
CA ILE A 48 29.18 7.03 46.66
C ILE A 48 28.62 6.46 45.35
N SER A 49 29.42 5.69 44.61
CA SER A 49 29.11 5.22 43.25
C SER A 49 27.85 4.35 43.20
N MET A 50 27.64 3.53 44.23
CA MET A 50 26.44 2.68 44.38
C MET A 50 25.16 3.46 44.74
N LEU A 51 25.28 4.73 45.13
CA LEU A 51 24.17 5.57 45.61
C LEU A 51 23.69 6.59 44.56
N ILE A 52 24.33 6.67 43.39
CA ILE A 52 23.93 7.60 42.33
C ILE A 52 23.02 6.87 41.35
N PRO A 53 21.70 7.08 41.40
CA PRO A 53 20.78 6.48 40.45
C PRO A 53 21.01 7.06 39.05
N CYS A 54 20.84 6.21 38.02
CA CYS A 54 20.80 6.69 36.65
C CYS A 54 19.56 7.59 36.43
N PRO A 55 19.64 8.59 35.54
CA PRO A 55 18.46 9.33 35.08
C PRO A 55 17.39 8.35 34.55
N GLN A 56 16.11 8.72 34.68
CA GLN A 56 15.01 7.88 34.21
C GLN A 56 15.21 7.44 32.75
N GLY A 57 15.14 6.13 32.49
CA GLY A 57 15.32 5.54 31.16
C GLY A 57 16.74 5.09 30.80
N TYR A 58 17.76 5.51 31.55
CA TYR A 58 19.16 5.13 31.31
C TYR A 58 19.57 3.87 32.09
N LYS A 59 20.42 3.04 31.49
CA LYS A 59 21.04 1.85 32.10
C LYS A 59 22.57 1.94 32.04
N ILE A 60 23.25 1.45 33.07
CA ILE A 60 24.71 1.33 33.09
C ILE A 60 25.13 0.23 32.13
N THR A 61 26.15 0.48 31.29
CA THR A 61 26.74 -0.57 30.44
C THR A 61 27.74 -1.39 31.27
N PRO A 62 27.52 -2.70 31.48
CA PRO A 62 28.42 -3.54 32.30
C PRO A 62 29.85 -3.52 31.76
N GLY A 63 30.85 -3.36 32.64
CA GLY A 63 32.28 -3.45 32.27
C GLY A 63 32.94 -2.17 31.78
N THR A 64 32.26 -1.01 31.78
CA THR A 64 32.81 0.28 31.31
C THR A 64 33.27 1.19 32.46
N ILE A 65 34.17 0.70 33.31
CA ILE A 65 34.83 1.52 34.34
C ILE A 65 35.96 2.30 33.65
N SER A 66 35.78 3.61 33.42
CA SER A 66 36.91 4.47 33.03
C SER A 66 37.43 5.25 34.24
N LYS A 67 38.76 5.19 34.46
CA LYS A 67 39.49 5.94 35.51
C LYS A 67 39.95 7.33 35.06
N ASP A 68 39.24 7.93 34.10
CA ASP A 68 39.63 9.19 33.46
C ASP A 68 39.44 10.43 34.35
N CYS A 69 38.73 10.33 35.47
CA CYS A 69 38.49 11.45 36.37
C CYS A 69 39.48 11.46 37.55
N LYS A 70 40.40 12.43 37.58
CA LYS A 70 41.33 12.73 38.69
C LYS A 70 41.08 14.12 39.24
N TYR A 71 41.14 14.28 40.56
CA TYR A 71 41.21 15.59 41.21
C TYR A 71 42.30 15.57 42.29
N GLU A 72 43.06 16.66 42.41
CA GLU A 72 44.05 16.86 43.47
C GLU A 72 43.45 17.72 44.57
N GLU A 73 43.34 17.16 45.78
CA GLU A 73 43.18 17.95 47.00
C GLU A 73 44.35 17.64 47.95
N SER A 74 44.98 18.72 48.42
CA SER A 74 45.98 18.78 49.50
C SER A 74 46.55 17.43 49.97
N LEU A 75 47.62 17.01 49.29
CA LEU A 75 48.55 15.91 49.61
C LEU A 75 48.04 14.45 49.47
N LEU A 76 46.82 14.19 48.97
CA LEU A 76 46.36 12.83 48.66
C LEU A 76 45.65 12.76 47.29
N THR A 77 46.03 11.79 46.45
CA THR A 77 45.37 11.53 45.17
C THR A 77 44.07 10.75 45.40
N ALA A 78 42.91 11.36 45.16
CA ALA A 78 41.62 10.67 45.23
C ALA A 78 41.20 10.16 43.83
N TYR A 79 40.76 8.89 43.75
CA TYR A 79 40.22 8.30 42.53
C TYR A 79 38.70 8.51 42.48
N SER A 80 38.18 9.00 41.35
CA SER A 80 36.74 9.13 41.08
C SER A 80 36.33 8.21 39.92
N THR A 81 35.06 7.76 39.92
CA THR A 81 34.52 6.81 38.92
C THR A 81 33.57 7.53 37.97
N LEU A 82 33.55 7.09 36.71
CA LEU A 82 32.63 7.55 35.66
C LEU A 82 32.01 6.35 34.95
N TYR A 83 30.68 6.34 34.82
CA TYR A 83 29.93 5.27 34.14
C TYR A 83 29.57 5.68 32.71
N LEU A 84 29.72 4.75 31.76
CA LEU A 84 29.04 4.84 30.48
C LEU A 84 27.58 4.40 30.68
N ILE A 85 26.65 5.33 30.46
CA ILE A 85 25.21 5.06 30.53
C ILE A 85 24.61 5.08 29.13
N VAL A 86 23.65 4.18 28.90
CA VAL A 86 22.92 4.05 27.65
C VAL A 86 21.44 4.25 27.87
N VAL A 87 20.78 4.97 26.96
CA VAL A 87 19.32 4.99 26.86
C VAL A 87 18.93 4.38 25.51
N PHE A 88 17.93 3.51 25.54
CA PHE A 88 17.27 3.02 24.34
C PHE A 88 16.09 3.96 24.06
N LEU A 89 16.25 4.84 23.07
CA LEU A 89 15.13 5.64 22.59
C LEU A 89 14.33 4.78 21.62
N GLN A 90 13.10 4.46 22.01
CA GLN A 90 12.14 3.74 21.18
C GLN A 90 11.33 4.76 20.39
N THR A 91 11.66 4.98 19.12
CA THR A 91 10.87 5.86 18.25
C THR A 91 9.81 5.04 17.53
N ALA A 92 8.57 5.52 17.56
CA ALA A 92 7.51 4.95 16.74
C ALA A 92 7.92 5.06 15.26
N ALA A 93 7.77 3.99 14.50
CA ALA A 93 7.99 3.96 13.06
C ALA A 93 6.96 3.02 12.41
N CYS A 94 6.75 3.17 11.11
CA CYS A 94 6.03 2.14 10.36
C CYS A 94 6.98 1.00 10.02
N CYS A 95 6.43 -0.22 9.94
CA CYS A 95 7.15 -1.31 9.32
C CYS A 95 7.39 -1.01 7.83
N SER A 96 8.42 -1.61 7.22
CA SER A 96 8.71 -1.40 5.81
C SER A 96 7.52 -1.79 4.93
N GLY A 97 7.25 -0.98 3.89
CA GLY A 97 6.08 -1.16 3.04
C GLY A 97 4.78 -0.60 3.64
N PHE A 98 4.86 0.15 4.75
CA PHE A 98 3.75 0.89 5.33
C PHE A 98 4.10 2.37 5.50
N TYR A 99 3.14 3.26 5.30
CA TYR A 99 3.34 4.70 5.28
C TYR A 99 2.29 5.47 6.07
N GLY A 100 2.63 6.71 6.40
CA GLY A 100 1.75 7.66 7.06
C GLY A 100 1.58 7.39 8.56
N ARG A 101 0.76 8.22 9.22
CA ARG A 101 0.59 8.18 10.68
C ARG A 101 -0.13 6.95 11.21
N GLU A 102 -0.85 6.25 10.35
CA GLU A 102 -1.59 5.03 10.66
C GLU A 102 -0.87 3.77 10.13
N CYS A 103 0.28 3.93 9.48
CA CYS A 103 1.01 2.84 8.82
C CYS A 103 0.09 2.02 7.90
N SER A 104 -0.46 2.71 6.91
CA SER A 104 -1.24 2.11 5.81
C SER A 104 -0.32 1.38 4.84
N PRO A 105 -0.73 0.24 4.25
CA PRO A 105 0.12 -0.51 3.33
C PRO A 105 0.37 0.30 2.05
N CYS A 106 1.60 0.23 1.54
CA CYS A 106 1.98 0.79 0.24
C CYS A 106 1.11 0.23 -0.90
N PRO A 107 0.90 1.00 -1.98
CA PRO A 107 0.22 0.50 -3.17
C PRO A 107 0.90 -0.78 -3.70
N GLY A 108 0.12 -1.76 -4.17
CA GLY A 108 0.66 -3.09 -4.54
C GLY A 108 0.85 -4.05 -3.35
N GLY A 109 0.69 -3.56 -2.11
CA GLY A 109 0.76 -4.35 -0.87
C GLY A 109 2.09 -4.20 -0.15
N TYR A 110 2.12 -4.54 1.14
CA TYR A 110 3.31 -4.38 1.97
C TYR A 110 4.45 -5.37 1.63
N ASN A 111 4.11 -6.56 1.10
CA ASN A 111 5.10 -7.57 0.68
C ASN A 111 5.77 -7.22 -0.66
N SER A 112 5.09 -6.49 -1.52
CA SER A 112 5.61 -6.07 -2.82
C SER A 112 5.15 -4.64 -3.11
N PRO A 113 5.69 -3.65 -2.36
CA PRO A 113 5.35 -2.25 -2.56
C PRO A 113 5.55 -1.85 -4.03
N CYS A 114 4.65 -1.02 -4.54
CA CYS A 114 4.63 -0.59 -5.93
C CYS A 114 4.60 -1.76 -6.92
N SER A 115 3.82 -2.79 -6.59
CA SER A 115 3.70 -4.05 -7.33
C SER A 115 5.05 -4.76 -7.57
N GLY A 116 6.09 -4.43 -6.80
CA GLY A 116 7.45 -4.93 -6.98
C GLY A 116 8.25 -4.24 -8.09
N HIS A 117 7.74 -3.15 -8.65
CA HIS A 117 8.31 -2.43 -9.81
C HIS A 117 8.61 -0.96 -9.52
N GLY A 118 8.96 -0.65 -8.27
CA GLY A 118 9.32 0.70 -7.86
C GLY A 118 9.57 0.82 -6.37
N GLN A 119 9.83 2.05 -5.94
CA GLN A 119 10.05 2.40 -4.54
C GLN A 119 8.86 3.16 -3.98
N CYS A 120 8.37 2.71 -2.82
CA CYS A 120 7.31 3.40 -2.09
C CYS A 120 7.93 4.41 -1.13
N PHE A 121 7.36 5.63 -1.06
CA PHE A 121 7.69 6.57 -0.01
C PHE A 121 6.99 6.16 1.30
N ASP A 122 7.66 5.26 2.04
CA ASP A 122 7.16 4.62 3.27
C ASP A 122 7.62 5.33 4.56
N GLY A 123 7.22 4.80 5.72
CA GLY A 123 7.49 5.40 7.03
C GLY A 123 6.45 6.45 7.47
N LEU A 124 6.61 6.99 8.68
CA LEU A 124 5.63 7.92 9.27
C LEU A 124 5.45 9.24 8.50
N SER A 125 6.52 9.70 7.86
CA SER A 125 6.51 10.88 6.98
C SER A 125 6.18 10.53 5.52
N GLY A 126 6.10 9.24 5.21
CA GLY A 126 5.77 8.74 3.89
C GLY A 126 4.31 8.98 3.54
N ASN A 127 4.04 9.24 2.26
CA ASN A 127 2.68 9.42 1.72
C ASN A 127 2.25 8.28 0.79
N GLY A 128 3.05 7.22 0.70
CA GLY A 128 2.73 6.04 -0.09
C GLY A 128 2.88 6.20 -1.60
N THR A 129 3.42 7.33 -2.06
CA THR A 129 3.68 7.55 -3.48
C THR A 129 4.70 6.53 -3.98
N CYS A 130 4.37 5.89 -5.10
CA CYS A 130 5.29 5.01 -5.81
C CYS A 130 6.08 5.78 -6.85
N VAL A 131 7.41 5.65 -6.78
CA VAL A 131 8.32 6.05 -7.86
C VAL A 131 8.64 4.78 -8.65
N CYS A 132 8.12 4.68 -9.87
CA CYS A 132 8.27 3.49 -10.69
C CYS A 132 9.66 3.38 -11.30
N ASP A 133 10.11 2.13 -11.46
CA ASP A 133 11.29 1.81 -12.26
C ASP A 133 11.07 2.21 -13.73
N PRO A 134 12.13 2.45 -14.52
CA PRO A 134 12.03 3.12 -15.84
C PRO A 134 11.04 2.50 -16.84
N ASN A 135 10.82 1.18 -16.78
CA ASN A 135 9.95 0.48 -17.72
C ASN A 135 8.50 0.33 -17.23
N PHE A 136 8.15 0.92 -16.09
CA PHE A 136 6.85 0.75 -15.45
C PHE A 136 6.16 2.11 -15.21
N ARG A 137 4.83 2.08 -15.14
CA ARG A 137 3.99 3.26 -14.89
C ARG A 137 2.71 2.88 -14.14
N GLY A 138 1.96 3.91 -13.76
CA GLY A 138 0.73 3.80 -12.99
C GLY A 138 0.98 4.12 -11.52
N SER A 139 -0.09 4.37 -10.75
CA SER A 139 0.07 4.80 -9.34
C SER A 139 0.71 3.75 -8.42
N ARG A 140 0.75 2.49 -8.86
CA ARG A 140 1.39 1.37 -8.17
C ARG A 140 2.33 0.58 -9.08
N CYS A 141 2.81 1.18 -10.18
CA CYS A 141 3.74 0.59 -11.14
C CYS A 141 3.26 -0.74 -11.76
N GLN A 142 1.95 -0.85 -11.97
CA GLN A 142 1.28 -2.06 -12.44
C GLN A 142 1.22 -2.21 -13.97
N TYR A 143 1.68 -1.22 -14.72
CA TYR A 143 1.65 -1.24 -16.18
C TYR A 143 3.03 -1.05 -16.75
N CYS A 144 3.28 -1.64 -17.92
CA CYS A 144 4.43 -1.26 -18.72
C CYS A 144 4.34 0.20 -19.16
N PHE A 145 5.49 0.88 -19.14
CA PHE A 145 5.63 2.26 -19.55
C PHE A 145 5.18 2.43 -21.01
N SER A 146 5.73 1.60 -21.89
CA SER A 146 5.30 1.48 -23.28
C SER A 146 4.00 0.69 -23.39
N PHE A 147 3.04 1.21 -24.18
CA PHE A 147 1.70 0.61 -24.32
C PHE A 147 1.69 -0.67 -25.16
N ASP A 148 2.72 -0.91 -25.97
CA ASP A 148 2.93 -2.06 -26.85
C ASP A 148 3.90 -3.09 -26.26
N LYS A 149 4.24 -2.96 -24.97
CA LYS A 149 5.14 -3.87 -24.25
C LYS A 149 4.40 -4.62 -23.15
N HIS A 150 4.87 -5.83 -22.85
CA HIS A 150 4.35 -6.68 -21.77
C HIS A 150 5.48 -7.53 -21.16
N GLY A 151 5.11 -8.36 -20.18
CA GLY A 151 6.01 -9.28 -19.51
C GLY A 151 6.65 -8.67 -18.25
N PRO A 152 7.30 -9.49 -17.41
CA PRO A 152 7.72 -9.08 -16.06
C PRO A 152 8.74 -7.94 -16.04
N ASN A 153 9.45 -7.70 -17.16
CA ASN A 153 10.41 -6.61 -17.34
C ASN A 153 9.97 -5.57 -18.38
N CYS A 154 8.77 -5.72 -18.95
CA CYS A 154 8.22 -4.84 -19.99
C CYS A 154 9.11 -4.69 -21.24
N ASP A 155 9.79 -5.77 -21.63
CA ASP A 155 10.72 -5.84 -22.75
C ASP A 155 10.12 -6.52 -23.99
N LYS A 156 9.11 -7.39 -23.79
CA LYS A 156 8.45 -8.15 -24.86
C LYS A 156 7.43 -7.28 -25.58
N THR A 157 7.49 -7.28 -26.90
CA THR A 157 6.47 -6.62 -27.74
C THR A 157 5.17 -7.42 -27.72
N CYS A 158 4.05 -6.73 -27.55
CA CYS A 158 2.74 -7.37 -27.56
C CYS A 158 2.46 -8.03 -28.91
N PRO A 159 2.03 -9.30 -28.95
CA PRO A 159 1.54 -9.94 -30.16
C PRO A 159 0.21 -9.36 -30.67
N CYS A 160 -0.49 -8.56 -29.86
CA CYS A 160 -1.72 -7.86 -30.25
C CYS A 160 -1.52 -6.94 -31.46
N ILE A 161 -2.21 -7.20 -32.59
CA ILE A 161 -1.99 -6.48 -33.86
C ILE A 161 -3.05 -5.39 -34.09
N HIS A 162 -4.33 -5.79 -34.05
CA HIS A 162 -5.46 -4.93 -34.37
C HIS A 162 -6.36 -4.69 -33.17
N GLY A 163 -5.77 -4.45 -32.00
CA GLY A 163 -6.49 -4.16 -30.77
C GLY A 163 -5.67 -3.39 -29.76
N GLN A 164 -6.16 -3.27 -28.52
CA GLN A 164 -5.41 -2.64 -27.44
C GLN A 164 -4.62 -3.71 -26.69
N CYS A 165 -3.31 -3.55 -26.56
CA CYS A 165 -2.52 -4.52 -25.80
C CYS A 165 -2.90 -4.52 -24.31
N ASP A 166 -2.98 -5.71 -23.73
CA ASP A 166 -2.91 -5.92 -22.30
C ASP A 166 -1.45 -5.81 -21.81
N ASN A 167 -1.03 -4.57 -21.53
CA ASN A 167 0.34 -4.18 -21.19
C ASN A 167 0.70 -4.37 -19.70
N ARG A 168 0.00 -5.28 -18.99
CA ARG A 168 0.33 -5.65 -17.61
C ARG A 168 1.59 -6.55 -17.58
N PRO A 169 2.51 -6.41 -16.62
CA PRO A 169 3.71 -7.25 -16.55
C PRO A 169 3.43 -8.75 -16.44
N GLU A 170 2.35 -9.12 -15.76
CA GLU A 170 1.87 -10.49 -15.60
C GLU A 170 1.06 -11.04 -16.79
N SER A 171 0.74 -10.18 -17.76
CA SER A 171 -0.02 -10.55 -18.98
C SER A 171 0.87 -11.25 -20.01
N ASP A 172 0.24 -12.08 -20.84
CA ASP A 172 0.85 -12.71 -22.01
C ASP A 172 0.85 -11.82 -23.27
N GLY A 173 0.43 -10.56 -23.15
CA GLY A 173 0.45 -9.56 -24.22
C GLY A 173 -0.67 -9.71 -25.24
N ARG A 174 -1.71 -10.50 -24.91
CA ARG A 174 -2.96 -10.59 -25.68
C ARG A 174 -3.65 -9.23 -25.80
N CYS A 175 -4.56 -9.12 -26.76
CA CYS A 175 -5.40 -7.93 -26.81
C CYS A 175 -6.39 -7.93 -25.64
N LYS A 176 -6.69 -6.74 -25.09
CA LYS A 176 -7.72 -6.57 -24.08
C LYS A 176 -9.07 -7.08 -24.62
N PRO A 177 -9.95 -7.65 -23.79
CA PRO A 177 -11.27 -8.09 -24.20
C PRO A 177 -12.04 -6.97 -24.93
N ASN A 178 -12.75 -7.32 -26.00
CA ASN A 178 -13.53 -6.37 -26.81
C ASN A 178 -12.74 -5.20 -27.41
N SER A 179 -11.41 -5.27 -27.47
CA SER A 179 -10.56 -4.22 -28.02
C SER A 179 -10.19 -4.41 -29.49
N CYS A 180 -10.53 -5.55 -30.10
CA CYS A 180 -10.27 -5.78 -31.53
C CYS A 180 -11.00 -4.74 -32.38
N ALA A 181 -10.29 -4.21 -33.36
CA ALA A 181 -10.86 -3.36 -34.38
C ALA A 181 -11.95 -4.12 -35.16
N LYS A 182 -12.90 -3.37 -35.71
CA LYS A 182 -13.97 -3.94 -36.53
C LYS A 182 -13.37 -4.74 -37.69
N GLY A 183 -13.88 -5.96 -37.90
CA GLY A 183 -13.36 -6.86 -38.93
C GLY A 183 -12.18 -7.72 -38.46
N PHE A 184 -11.84 -7.72 -37.18
CA PHE A 184 -10.77 -8.55 -36.62
C PHE A 184 -11.23 -9.37 -35.42
N THR A 185 -10.64 -10.55 -35.27
CA THR A 185 -10.90 -11.50 -34.18
C THR A 185 -9.65 -12.30 -33.83
N GLY A 186 -9.76 -13.16 -32.83
CA GLY A 186 -8.66 -13.92 -32.27
C GLY A 186 -8.11 -13.29 -31.00
N LEU A 187 -7.24 -14.03 -30.31
CA LEU A 187 -6.66 -13.60 -29.04
C LEU A 187 -5.74 -12.38 -29.20
N PHE A 188 -5.14 -12.26 -30.38
CA PHE A 188 -4.21 -11.20 -30.75
C PHE A 188 -4.79 -10.29 -31.85
N CYS A 189 -6.09 -10.40 -32.12
CA CYS A 189 -6.80 -9.73 -33.22
C CYS A 189 -6.10 -9.95 -34.59
N GLU A 190 -5.57 -11.15 -34.79
CA GLU A 190 -4.75 -11.53 -35.95
C GLU A 190 -5.56 -12.07 -37.13
N ARG A 191 -6.81 -12.48 -36.87
CA ARG A 191 -7.71 -13.06 -37.88
C ARG A 191 -8.68 -12.01 -38.38
N GLN A 192 -9.00 -12.04 -39.67
CA GLN A 192 -9.97 -11.14 -40.28
C GLN A 192 -11.36 -11.77 -40.33
N THR A 193 -12.37 -10.94 -40.13
CA THR A 193 -13.78 -11.28 -40.30
C THR A 193 -14.42 -10.41 -41.38
N ALA A 194 -15.42 -10.95 -42.05
CA ALA A 194 -16.18 -10.24 -43.08
C ALA A 194 -17.68 -10.49 -42.91
N PRO A 195 -18.56 -9.63 -43.48
CA PRO A 195 -19.99 -9.87 -43.43
C PRO A 195 -20.37 -11.26 -43.93
N CYS A 196 -21.18 -11.97 -43.15
CA CYS A 196 -21.72 -13.27 -43.53
C CYS A 196 -22.69 -13.10 -44.70
N GLY A 197 -22.29 -13.55 -45.89
CA GLY A 197 -23.14 -13.54 -47.08
C GLY A 197 -24.27 -14.58 -47.02
N ILE A 198 -24.91 -14.82 -48.16
CA ILE A 198 -26.06 -15.75 -48.29
C ILE A 198 -25.70 -17.17 -47.83
N ASN A 199 -24.45 -17.59 -47.99
CA ASN A 199 -23.98 -18.93 -47.66
C ASN A 199 -23.84 -19.18 -46.14
N ALA A 200 -24.05 -18.16 -45.30
CA ALA A 200 -23.87 -18.24 -43.85
C ALA A 200 -25.04 -17.57 -43.09
N GLN A 201 -26.27 -17.73 -43.60
CA GLN A 201 -27.49 -17.19 -42.97
C GLN A 201 -27.80 -17.78 -41.58
N PHE A 202 -27.15 -18.88 -41.19
CA PHE A 202 -27.26 -19.45 -39.84
C PHE A 202 -26.51 -18.64 -38.78
N CYS A 203 -25.64 -17.71 -39.17
CA CYS A 203 -24.97 -16.82 -38.24
C CYS A 203 -25.92 -15.72 -37.74
N HIS A 204 -25.70 -15.25 -36.52
CA HIS A 204 -26.46 -14.15 -35.95
C HIS A 204 -26.32 -12.86 -36.78
N ALA A 205 -27.32 -11.97 -36.77
CA ALA A 205 -27.24 -10.67 -37.44
C ALA A 205 -26.09 -9.78 -36.90
N HIS A 206 -25.75 -9.96 -35.61
CA HIS A 206 -24.61 -9.31 -34.96
C HIS A 206 -23.32 -10.15 -34.99
N ALA A 207 -23.22 -11.12 -35.90
CA ALA A 207 -21.98 -11.84 -36.17
C ALA A 207 -21.40 -11.44 -37.53
N ASP A 208 -20.08 -11.56 -37.64
CA ASP A 208 -19.34 -11.62 -38.89
C ASP A 208 -18.77 -13.03 -39.06
N CYS A 209 -18.27 -13.35 -40.25
CA CYS A 209 -17.79 -14.66 -40.62
C CYS A 209 -16.27 -14.65 -40.74
N ASP A 210 -15.65 -15.66 -40.15
CA ASP A 210 -14.24 -15.96 -40.31
C ASP A 210 -14.06 -17.18 -41.23
N PHE A 211 -13.26 -16.98 -42.28
CA PHE A 211 -12.99 -17.98 -43.33
C PHE A 211 -11.57 -18.56 -43.26
N SER A 212 -10.76 -18.14 -42.29
CA SER A 212 -9.33 -18.48 -42.20
C SER A 212 -9.04 -19.97 -41.94
N GLN A 213 -10.01 -20.73 -41.43
CA GLN A 213 -9.85 -22.14 -41.04
C GLN A 213 -10.57 -23.12 -41.98
N GLY A 214 -10.87 -22.71 -43.21
CA GLY A 214 -11.49 -23.55 -44.25
C GLY A 214 -13.00 -23.75 -44.11
N ASN A 215 -13.52 -23.86 -42.87
CA ASN A 215 -14.95 -23.83 -42.57
C ASN A 215 -15.40 -22.42 -42.15
N VAL A 216 -16.62 -22.03 -42.52
CA VAL A 216 -17.22 -20.77 -42.09
C VAL A 216 -17.51 -20.83 -40.59
N ARG A 217 -16.90 -19.93 -39.83
CA ARG A 217 -17.18 -19.76 -38.41
C ARG A 217 -17.85 -18.41 -38.17
N CYS A 218 -19.00 -18.42 -37.52
CA CYS A 218 -19.63 -17.20 -37.04
C CYS A 218 -18.85 -16.66 -35.84
N VAL A 219 -18.61 -15.35 -35.82
CA VAL A 219 -17.89 -14.64 -34.77
C VAL A 219 -18.70 -13.41 -34.41
N CYS A 220 -19.06 -13.25 -33.15
CA CYS A 220 -19.79 -12.07 -32.71
C CYS A 220 -18.97 -10.80 -32.98
N LYS A 221 -19.66 -9.76 -33.48
CA LYS A 221 -19.06 -8.45 -33.73
C LYS A 221 -18.54 -7.86 -32.42
N PRO A 222 -17.54 -6.94 -32.46
CA PRO A 222 -17.07 -6.26 -31.26
C PRO A 222 -18.22 -5.68 -30.43
N GLY A 223 -18.20 -5.99 -29.14
CA GLY A 223 -19.25 -5.60 -28.20
C GLY A 223 -20.47 -6.53 -28.14
N TYR A 224 -20.35 -7.73 -28.71
CA TYR A 224 -21.29 -8.83 -28.52
C TYR A 224 -20.54 -10.09 -28.08
N ASP A 225 -21.13 -10.84 -27.15
CA ASP A 225 -20.62 -12.12 -26.67
C ASP A 225 -21.55 -13.27 -27.12
N GLY A 226 -20.97 -14.45 -27.33
CA GLY A 226 -21.71 -15.65 -27.72
C GLY A 226 -20.91 -16.58 -28.62
N ASP A 227 -21.60 -17.54 -29.25
CA ASP A 227 -21.01 -18.55 -30.13
C ASP A 227 -21.00 -18.15 -31.61
N GLY A 228 -21.53 -16.96 -31.94
CA GLY A 228 -21.66 -16.46 -33.31
C GLY A 228 -22.98 -16.83 -33.99
N ILE A 229 -23.67 -17.88 -33.51
CA ILE A 229 -25.03 -18.24 -33.93
C ILE A 229 -26.04 -17.44 -33.09
N THR A 230 -25.74 -17.30 -31.80
CA THR A 230 -26.39 -16.39 -30.87
C THR A 230 -25.35 -15.38 -30.41
N CYS A 231 -25.61 -14.10 -30.66
CA CYS A 231 -24.76 -13.02 -30.15
C CYS A 231 -25.62 -12.06 -29.33
N VAL A 232 -25.31 -11.96 -28.04
CA VAL A 232 -25.93 -11.01 -27.12
C VAL A 232 -25.01 -9.84 -26.90
N GLU A 233 -25.57 -8.66 -26.70
CA GLU A 233 -24.76 -7.46 -26.42
C GLU A 233 -23.91 -7.73 -25.17
N SER A 234 -22.59 -7.52 -25.28
CA SER A 234 -21.73 -7.73 -24.13
C SER A 234 -22.01 -6.67 -23.08
N ASP A 235 -22.17 -7.11 -21.84
CA ASP A 235 -22.20 -6.23 -20.68
C ASP A 235 -20.80 -6.19 -20.07
N PRO A 236 -19.97 -5.21 -20.42
CA PRO A 236 -18.64 -5.11 -19.86
C PRO A 236 -18.66 -4.92 -18.34
N CYS A 237 -19.77 -4.48 -17.74
CA CYS A 237 -19.93 -4.30 -16.30
C CYS A 237 -20.45 -5.55 -15.58
N ALA A 238 -20.76 -6.63 -16.30
CA ALA A 238 -21.19 -7.87 -15.70
C ALA A 238 -20.09 -8.54 -14.86
N PRO A 239 -20.46 -9.29 -13.80
CA PRO A 239 -19.51 -10.13 -13.06
C PRO A 239 -18.87 -11.20 -13.97
N PRO A 240 -17.65 -11.67 -13.67
CA PRO A 240 -16.87 -11.37 -12.47
C PRO A 240 -15.99 -10.12 -12.60
N LEU A 241 -15.69 -9.69 -13.83
CA LEU A 241 -14.69 -8.64 -14.08
C LEU A 241 -15.21 -7.24 -13.76
N ARG A 242 -16.53 -6.97 -13.86
CA ARG A 242 -17.13 -5.64 -13.63
C ARG A 242 -16.40 -4.51 -14.36
N GLY A 243 -15.99 -4.80 -15.59
CA GLY A 243 -15.22 -3.91 -16.45
C GLY A 243 -13.76 -3.78 -16.07
N GLY A 244 -13.28 -4.45 -15.03
CA GLY A 244 -11.98 -4.17 -14.41
C GLY A 244 -12.02 -2.94 -13.49
N CYS A 245 -13.20 -2.36 -13.25
CA CYS A 245 -13.35 -1.22 -12.36
C CYS A 245 -13.41 -1.69 -10.89
N SER A 246 -12.60 -1.10 -10.01
CA SER A 246 -12.74 -1.30 -8.55
C SER A 246 -13.90 -0.51 -7.93
N ALA A 247 -14.64 0.27 -8.73
CA ALA A 247 -15.73 1.14 -8.31
C ALA A 247 -16.99 0.92 -9.17
N LYS A 248 -17.67 1.99 -9.60
CA LYS A 248 -18.89 1.91 -10.40
C LYS A 248 -18.52 1.80 -11.88
N CYS A 249 -18.76 0.63 -12.47
CA CYS A 249 -18.73 0.46 -13.92
C CYS A 249 -20.03 1.03 -14.53
N ILE A 250 -19.89 1.83 -15.59
CA ILE A 250 -21.02 2.39 -16.34
C ILE A 250 -20.90 1.93 -17.79
N LYS A 251 -21.90 1.18 -18.26
CA LYS A 251 -22.03 0.83 -19.66
C LYS A 251 -22.36 2.11 -20.45
N THR A 252 -21.53 2.46 -21.42
CA THR A 252 -21.69 3.67 -22.24
C THR A 252 -22.17 3.36 -23.66
N GLY A 253 -22.20 2.08 -24.03
CA GLY A 253 -22.68 1.61 -25.32
C GLY A 253 -22.46 0.11 -25.48
N VAL A 254 -22.56 -0.35 -26.73
CA VAL A 254 -22.41 -1.76 -27.11
C VAL A 254 -21.01 -2.24 -26.79
N GLY A 255 -20.89 -3.09 -25.76
CA GLY A 255 -19.63 -3.60 -25.25
C GLY A 255 -18.64 -2.57 -24.70
N THR A 256 -19.05 -1.31 -24.58
CA THR A 256 -18.20 -0.22 -24.10
C THR A 256 -18.60 0.23 -22.71
N ARG A 257 -17.60 0.65 -21.93
CA ARG A 257 -17.78 1.10 -20.55
C ARG A 257 -16.87 2.27 -20.19
N THR A 258 -17.26 2.99 -19.15
CA THR A 258 -16.39 3.88 -18.40
C THR A 258 -16.36 3.43 -16.93
N CYS A 259 -15.20 3.55 -16.29
CA CYS A 259 -15.11 3.40 -14.84
C CYS A 259 -15.36 4.77 -14.23
N GLN A 260 -16.43 4.91 -13.45
CA GLN A 260 -16.61 6.08 -12.60
C GLN A 260 -16.16 5.71 -11.19
N CYS A 261 -15.08 6.33 -10.73
CA CYS A 261 -14.68 6.18 -9.34
C CYS A 261 -15.75 6.79 -8.43
N LEU A 262 -16.10 6.07 -7.36
CA LEU A 262 -17.05 6.56 -6.36
C LEU A 262 -16.49 7.83 -5.70
N SER A 263 -17.35 8.66 -5.13
CA SER A 263 -16.91 9.80 -4.32
C SER A 263 -15.90 9.34 -3.27
N GLY A 264 -14.76 10.02 -3.19
CA GLY A 264 -13.65 9.61 -2.33
C GLY A 264 -12.65 8.64 -2.97
N TRP A 265 -12.79 8.35 -4.26
CA TRP A 265 -11.83 7.59 -5.07
C TRP A 265 -11.40 8.39 -6.29
N ARG A 266 -10.18 8.16 -6.77
CA ARG A 266 -9.62 8.80 -7.98
C ARG A 266 -9.25 7.76 -9.04
N GLU A 267 -9.38 8.13 -10.31
CA GLU A 267 -9.01 7.25 -11.42
C GLU A 267 -7.49 6.99 -11.48
N ASP A 268 -7.13 5.75 -11.80
CA ASP A 268 -5.77 5.29 -12.05
C ASP A 268 -5.78 4.24 -13.19
N GLY A 269 -5.95 4.73 -14.42
CA GLY A 269 -6.11 3.88 -15.60
C GLY A 269 -7.46 3.16 -15.61
N ASP A 270 -7.44 1.83 -15.60
CA ASP A 270 -8.66 1.01 -15.51
C ASP A 270 -9.10 0.74 -14.06
N ASP A 271 -8.33 1.21 -13.06
CA ASP A 271 -8.55 0.99 -11.63
C ASP A 271 -8.94 2.31 -10.91
N CYS A 272 -9.47 2.21 -9.68
CA CYS A 272 -9.74 3.34 -8.80
C CYS A 272 -8.88 3.25 -7.54
N GLN A 273 -8.15 4.31 -7.22
CA GLN A 273 -7.42 4.42 -5.96
C GLN A 273 -8.24 5.18 -4.92
N PRO A 274 -8.22 4.77 -3.65
CA PRO A 274 -8.86 5.52 -2.59
C PRO A 274 -8.16 6.88 -2.42
N ILE A 275 -8.95 7.93 -2.21
CA ILE A 275 -8.42 9.25 -1.86
C ILE A 275 -8.27 9.30 -0.34
N ASN A 276 -7.04 9.44 0.13
CA ASN A 276 -6.78 9.79 1.51
C ASN A 276 -6.79 11.31 1.67
N ASN A 277 -7.89 11.86 2.18
CA ASN A 277 -8.03 13.30 2.37
C ASN A 277 -7.05 13.85 3.42
N CYS A 278 -6.49 13.01 4.30
CA CYS A 278 -5.46 13.46 5.26
C CYS A 278 -4.15 13.86 4.58
N ASP A 279 -3.88 13.34 3.38
CA ASP A 279 -2.68 13.66 2.58
C ASP A 279 -2.88 14.90 1.71
N SER A 280 -4.10 15.47 1.67
CA SER A 280 -4.40 16.70 0.95
C SER A 280 -3.82 17.93 1.68
N PRO A 281 -3.57 19.05 0.97
CA PRO A 281 -3.17 20.31 1.59
C PRO A 281 -4.17 20.81 2.64
N GLU A 282 -5.46 20.54 2.44
CA GLU A 282 -6.55 20.90 3.36
C GLU A 282 -6.64 19.94 4.57
N ARG A 283 -5.84 18.87 4.60
CA ARG A 283 -5.85 17.82 5.63
C ARG A 283 -7.26 17.29 5.95
N GLY A 284 -8.10 17.17 4.91
CA GLY A 284 -9.49 16.75 5.04
C GLY A 284 -10.36 17.70 5.87
N GLY A 285 -10.00 18.99 5.92
CA GLY A 285 -10.69 19.99 6.75
C GLY A 285 -10.28 19.94 8.23
N CYS A 286 -9.25 19.17 8.59
CA CYS A 286 -8.76 19.12 9.97
C CYS A 286 -7.95 20.39 10.30
N HIS A 287 -8.10 20.87 11.54
CA HIS A 287 -7.24 21.93 12.07
C HIS A 287 -5.74 21.51 11.98
N PRO A 288 -4.80 22.43 11.71
CA PRO A 288 -3.37 22.10 11.60
C PRO A 288 -2.80 21.35 12.82
N ASN A 289 -3.31 21.64 14.01
CA ASN A 289 -2.90 20.97 15.25
C ASN A 289 -3.70 19.70 15.60
N ALA A 290 -4.70 19.33 14.79
CA ALA A 290 -5.49 18.12 14.99
C ALA A 290 -4.87 16.92 14.25
N SER A 291 -5.05 15.73 14.82
CA SER A 291 -4.77 14.47 14.12
C SER A 291 -5.86 14.22 13.09
N CYS A 292 -5.48 14.01 11.84
CA CYS A 292 -6.41 13.55 10.80
C CYS A 292 -6.37 12.02 10.79
N ILE A 293 -7.54 11.40 10.89
CA ILE A 293 -7.67 9.94 10.92
C ILE A 293 -8.37 9.51 9.63
N TYR A 294 -7.71 8.69 8.82
CA TYR A 294 -8.28 8.14 7.59
C TYR A 294 -9.18 6.96 7.95
N VAL A 295 -10.48 7.09 7.69
CA VAL A 295 -11.46 6.03 8.01
C VAL A 295 -12.05 5.36 6.77
N GLY A 296 -11.70 5.87 5.59
CA GLY A 296 -12.11 5.30 4.32
C GLY A 296 -11.93 6.28 3.17
N PRO A 297 -12.12 5.80 1.93
CA PRO A 297 -11.93 6.61 0.73
C PRO A 297 -12.75 7.91 0.79
N GLY A 298 -12.07 9.06 0.72
CA GLY A 298 -12.69 10.39 0.83
C GLY A 298 -13.19 10.78 2.21
N GLN A 299 -12.97 9.96 3.24
CA GLN A 299 -13.53 10.13 4.57
C GLN A 299 -12.44 10.31 5.62
N VAL A 300 -12.63 11.30 6.49
CA VAL A 300 -11.78 11.53 7.66
C VAL A 300 -12.63 11.49 8.91
N LYS A 301 -12.07 10.97 9.99
CA LYS A 301 -12.62 11.13 11.33
C LYS A 301 -11.87 12.27 12.00
N LEU A 302 -12.61 13.31 12.35
CA LEU A 302 -12.13 14.30 13.30
C LEU A 302 -12.11 13.61 14.67
N PRO A 303 -10.95 13.50 15.34
CA PRO A 303 -10.98 13.17 16.75
C PRO A 303 -11.82 14.25 17.42
N LEU A 304 -12.87 13.84 18.15
CA LEU A 304 -13.48 14.76 19.10
C LEU A 304 -12.32 15.26 19.96
N GLN A 305 -11.97 16.54 19.82
CA GLN A 305 -11.23 17.20 20.87
C GLN A 305 -12.08 16.99 22.12
N ILE A 306 -11.53 16.29 23.10
CA ILE A 306 -11.89 16.54 24.49
C ILE A 306 -11.83 18.06 24.61
N ILE A 307 -13.01 18.65 24.80
CA ILE A 307 -13.18 20.07 25.07
C ILE A 307 -12.43 20.33 26.37
N THR A 308 -11.16 20.66 26.27
CA THR A 308 -10.46 21.39 27.32
C THR A 308 -9.50 22.32 26.61
N THR A 309 -9.86 23.61 26.72
CA THR A 309 -9.05 24.79 26.37
C THR A 309 -8.73 24.99 24.89
N MET A 310 -9.66 25.62 24.17
CA MET A 310 -9.47 26.97 23.59
C MET A 310 -10.66 27.27 22.66
N CYS A 311 -11.73 27.78 23.27
CA CYS A 311 -12.71 28.62 22.59
C CYS A 311 -13.03 29.75 23.56
N LEU A 312 -12.34 30.89 23.44
CA LEU A 312 -13.05 32.15 23.48
C LEU A 312 -12.57 32.97 22.29
N LYS A 313 -13.55 33.30 21.45
CA LYS A 313 -13.48 34.26 20.36
C LYS A 313 -12.85 35.56 20.84
N SER A 314 -12.07 36.17 19.97
CA SER A 314 -11.86 37.61 19.94
C SER A 314 -13.20 38.32 19.68
N GLU A 315 -13.59 39.19 20.60
CA GLU A 315 -14.30 40.45 20.31
C GLU A 315 -13.34 41.61 20.59
#